data_AF-A0A9P1IKV4-F1
#
_entry.id   AF-A0A9P1IKV4-F1
#
_cell.length_a   1.000
_cell.length_b   1.000
_cell.length_c   1.000
_cell.angle_alpha   90.00
_cell.angle_beta   90.00
_cell.angle_gamma   90.00
#
_symmetry.space_group_name_H-M   'P 1'
#
loop_
_entity.id
_entity.type
_entity.pdbx_description
1 polymer ?
#
loop_
_entity_poly.entity_id
_entity_poly.type
_entity_poly.pdbx_seq_one_letter_code
_entity_poly.pdbx_strand_id
1 'polypeptide(L)'
;MKQAYKVKCTRNDLFKIKPATGILDYNQTQTIVLIYRGGKEIRPEDKHYFGVYHIPAPEGCTSDGAWAEHYGPPQGEHKLRVVFSD
;
A
#
# COMPACT_ATOMS: atom_id res chain seq x y z
N MET A 1 -15.28 3.66 -12.97
CA MET A 1 -14.25 4.69 -12.69
C MET A 1 -13.01 3.99 -12.19
N LYS A 2 -11.83 4.33 -12.70
CA LYS A 2 -10.57 3.73 -12.25
C LYS A 2 -10.27 4.12 -10.80
N GLN A 3 -9.44 3.34 -10.12
CA GLN A 3 -8.99 3.62 -8.76
C GLN A 3 -7.46 3.64 -8.73
N ALA A 4 -6.87 4.68 -8.14
CA ALA A 4 -5.46 4.66 -7.79
C ALA A 4 -5.32 4.03 -6.41
N TYR A 5 -4.38 3.09 -6.26
CA TYR A 5 -4.03 2.51 -4.96
C TYR A 5 -2.65 2.98 -4.49
N LYS A 6 -2.44 2.93 -3.18
CA LYS A 6 -1.15 3.15 -2.53
C LYS A 6 -1.04 2.20 -1.35
N VAL A 7 0.07 1.49 -1.27
CA VAL A 7 0.39 0.60 -0.16
C VAL A 7 1.55 1.19 0.62
N LYS A 8 1.36 1.30 1.93
CA LYS A 8 2.38 1.78 2.88
C LYS A 8 2.64 0.73 3.94
N CYS A 9 3.77 0.84 4.62
CA CYS A 9 4.08 0.00 5.78
C CYS A 9 4.57 0.86 6.94
N THR A 10 4.53 0.30 8.15
CA THR A 10 5.01 0.96 9.36
C THR A 10 6.53 1.10 9.44
N ARG A 11 7.30 0.26 8.73
CA ARG A 11 8.76 0.17 8.80
C ARG A 11 9.38 -0.06 7.42
N ASN A 12 9.65 1.03 6.70
CA ASN A 12 10.21 0.97 5.33
C ASN A 12 11.64 0.40 5.28
N ASP A 13 12.32 0.30 6.42
CA ASP A 13 13.63 -0.33 6.54
C ASP A 13 13.56 -1.85 6.66
N LEU A 14 12.45 -2.40 7.18
CA LEU A 14 12.19 -3.84 7.33
C LEU A 14 11.45 -4.41 6.12
N PHE A 15 10.52 -3.64 5.55
CA PHE A 15 9.62 -4.10 4.51
C PHE A 15 9.87 -3.38 3.19
N LYS A 16 9.70 -4.10 2.09
CA LYS A 16 9.65 -3.55 0.72
C LYS A 16 8.33 -3.95 0.08
N ILE A 17 7.74 -3.03 -0.67
CA ILE A 17 6.46 -3.22 -1.35
C ILE A 17 6.69 -3.08 -2.86
N LYS A 18 6.14 -3.99 -3.67
CA LYS A 18 6.23 -3.91 -5.13
C LYS A 18 4.96 -4.44 -5.83
N PRO A 19 4.30 -3.64 -6.68
CA PRO A 19 4.36 -2.17 -6.74
C PRO A 19 3.74 -1.53 -5.49
N ALA A 20 4.24 -0.34 -5.09
CA ALA A 20 3.68 0.40 -3.95
C ALA A 20 2.51 1.30 -4.34
N THR A 21 2.39 1.67 -5.61
CA THR A 21 1.32 2.47 -6.17
C THR A 21 0.93 1.93 -7.54
N GLY A 22 -0.29 2.22 -7.98
CA GLY A 22 -0.74 1.90 -9.32
C GLY A 22 -2.18 2.33 -9.54
N ILE A 23 -2.71 2.06 -10.73
CA ILE A 23 -4.10 2.30 -11.11
C ILE A 23 -4.73 0.97 -11.51
N LEU A 24 -5.98 0.77 -11.09
CA LEU A 24 -6.80 -0.38 -11.47
C LEU A 24 -8.03 0.08 -12.23
N ASP A 25 -8.28 -0.59 -13.35
CA ASP A 25 -9.56 -0.57 -14.03
C ASP A 25 -10.62 -1.37 -13.26
N TYR A 26 -11.88 -1.18 -13.64
CA TYR A 26 -12.98 -1.96 -13.06
C TYR A 26 -12.76 -3.46 -13.29
N ASN A 27 -12.97 -4.26 -12.24
CA ASN A 27 -12.70 -5.70 -12.21
C ASN A 27 -11.25 -6.13 -12.50
N GLN A 28 -10.29 -5.20 -12.55
CA GLN A 28 -8.88 -5.55 -12.65
C GLN A 28 -8.33 -5.96 -11.28
N THR A 29 -7.52 -7.02 -11.27
CA THR A 29 -6.78 -7.45 -10.09
C THR A 29 -5.29 -7.20 -10.30
N GLN A 30 -4.59 -6.78 -9.24
CA GLN A 30 -3.14 -6.64 -9.22
C GLN A 30 -2.56 -7.34 -8.00
N THR A 31 -1.54 -8.16 -8.24
CA THR A 31 -0.75 -8.76 -7.16
C THR A 31 0.29 -7.76 -6.66
N ILE A 32 0.35 -7.58 -5.33
CA ILE A 32 1.34 -6.76 -4.64
C ILE A 32 2.24 -7.66 -3.82
N VAL A 33 3.54 -7.60 -4.07
CA VAL A 33 4.56 -8.37 -3.36
C VAL A 33 5.01 -7.58 -2.13
N LEU A 34 4.82 -8.17 -0.95
CA LEU A 34 5.32 -7.67 0.33
C LEU A 34 6.56 -8.48 0.71
N ILE A 35 7.68 -7.81 0.88
CA ILE A 35 8.98 -8.45 1.12
C ILE A 35 9.47 -8.03 2.49
N TYR A 36 9.74 -9.00 3.36
CA TYR A 36 10.47 -8.80 4.61
C TYR A 36 11.98 -8.99 4.35
N ARG A 37 12.81 -8.00 4.67
CA ARG A 37 14.26 -8.02 4.38
C ARG A 37 15.08 -8.77 5.42
N GLY A 38 14.52 -9.10 6.59
CA GLY A 38 15.26 -9.77 7.66
C GLY A 38 16.45 -8.96 8.19
N GLY A 39 17.23 -9.59 9.09
CA GLY A 39 18.53 -9.07 9.52
C GLY A 39 18.51 -7.89 10.49
N LYS A 40 17.33 -7.46 10.95
CA LYS A 40 17.17 -6.52 12.05
C LYS A 40 16.35 -7.17 13.15
N GLU A 41 16.67 -6.83 14.39
CA GLU A 41 15.91 -7.29 15.55
C GLU A 41 14.47 -6.77 15.46
N ILE A 42 13.51 -7.70 15.60
CA ILE A 42 12.09 -7.39 15.74
C ILE A 42 11.75 -7.70 17.18
N ARG A 43 11.25 -6.69 17.90
CA ARG A 43 10.81 -6.91 19.28
C ARG A 43 9.40 -7.48 19.28
N PRO A 44 9.04 -8.41 20.19
CA PRO A 44 7.69 -8.98 20.26
C PRO A 44 6.57 -7.93 20.39
N GLU A 45 6.86 -6.79 21.02
CA GLU A 45 5.94 -5.66 21.17
C GLU A 45 5.76 -4.82 19.89
N ASP A 46 6.62 -4.98 18.89
CA ASP A 46 6.57 -4.21 17.65
C ASP A 46 5.37 -4.64 16.80
N LYS A 47 4.35 -3.78 16.76
CA LYS A 47 3.17 -3.99 15.90
C LYS A 47 3.43 -3.41 14.52
N HIS A 48 3.61 -4.27 13.53
CA HIS A 48 3.77 -3.86 12.14
C HIS A 48 2.49 -4.02 11.31
N TYR A 49 2.30 -3.11 10.37
CA TYR A 49 1.14 -3.09 9.50
C TYR A 49 1.51 -2.69 8.08
N PHE A 50 0.72 -3.20 7.13
CA PHE A 50 0.58 -2.63 5.80
C PHE A 50 -0.79 -1.95 5.69
N GLY A 51 -0.83 -0.76 5.12
CA GLY A 51 -2.06 -0.06 4.80
C GLY A 51 -2.24 -0.02 3.30
N VAL A 52 -3.39 -0.47 2.79
CA VAL A 52 -3.80 -0.36 1.40
C VAL A 52 -4.85 0.74 1.31
N TYR A 53 -4.54 1.79 0.58
CA TYR A 53 -5.39 2.96 0.41
C TYR A 53 -5.83 3.07 -1.04
N HIS A 54 -7.03 3.59 -1.29
CA HIS A 54 -7.45 3.91 -2.66
C HIS A 54 -8.23 5.22 -2.75
N ILE A 55 -8.17 5.82 -3.94
CA ILE A 55 -8.87 7.06 -4.33
C ILE A 55 -9.37 6.94 -5.78
N PRO A 56 -10.38 7.72 -6.17
CA PRO A 56 -10.71 7.93 -7.57
C PRO A 56 -9.48 8.29 -8.41
N ALA A 57 -9.33 7.66 -9.58
CA ALA A 57 -8.32 8.04 -10.56
C ALA A 57 -9.02 8.67 -11.78
N PRO A 58 -8.86 9.99 -12.01
CA PRO A 58 -9.34 10.65 -13.22
C PRO A 58 -8.79 10.02 -14.50
N GLU A 59 -9.49 10.21 -15.62
CA GLU A 59 -9.01 9.70 -16.90
C GLU A 59 -7.69 10.36 -17.31
N GLY A 60 -6.76 9.57 -17.86
CA GLY A 60 -5.44 10.05 -18.29
C GLY A 60 -4.43 10.34 -17.17
N CYS A 61 -4.79 10.20 -15.88
CA CYS A 61 -3.84 10.42 -14.80
C CYS A 61 -2.85 9.26 -14.62
N THR A 62 -1.68 9.56 -14.07
CA THR A 62 -0.77 8.56 -13.49
C THR A 62 -1.14 8.32 -12.02
N SER A 63 -0.71 7.20 -11.44
CA SER A 63 -0.96 6.94 -10.01
C SER A 63 -0.41 8.06 -9.14
N ASP A 64 0.79 8.55 -9.45
CA ASP A 64 1.45 9.59 -8.67
C ASP A 64 0.74 10.93 -8.82
N GLY A 65 0.29 11.27 -10.03
CA GLY A 65 -0.54 12.45 -10.28
C GLY A 65 -1.87 12.39 -9.53
N ALA A 66 -2.58 11.26 -9.57
CA ALA A 66 -3.82 11.07 -8.82
C ALA A 66 -3.62 11.32 -7.32
N TRP A 67 -2.53 10.80 -6.74
CA TRP A 67 -2.24 10.97 -5.32
C TRP A 67 -1.70 12.37 -4.96
N ALA A 68 -1.05 13.08 -5.88
CA ALA A 68 -0.55 14.42 -5.65
C ALA A 68 -1.68 15.46 -5.63
N GLU A 69 -2.65 15.30 -6.53
CA GLU A 69 -3.77 16.23 -6.69
C GLU A 69 -4.98 15.89 -5.77
N HIS A 70 -4.97 14.71 -5.14
CA HIS A 70 -6.06 14.31 -4.25
C HIS A 70 -6.03 15.10 -2.93
N TYR A 71 -7.07 15.90 -2.71
CA TYR A 71 -7.29 16.60 -1.46
C TYR A 71 -8.21 15.80 -0.53
N GLY A 72 -7.84 15.70 0.74
CA GLY A 72 -8.62 15.02 1.77
C GLY A 72 -8.25 13.56 1.99
N PRO A 73 -9.05 12.83 2.80
CA PRO A 73 -8.76 11.44 3.15
C PRO A 73 -8.91 10.52 1.93
N PRO A 74 -8.25 9.35 1.92
CA PRO A 74 -8.51 8.32 0.93
C PRO A 74 -9.96 7.86 0.99
N GLN A 75 -10.50 7.37 -0.13
CA GLN A 75 -11.87 6.85 -0.20
C GLN A 75 -12.03 5.60 0.68
N GLY A 76 -11.00 4.77 0.76
CA GLY A 76 -10.97 3.61 1.62
C GLY A 76 -9.56 3.23 2.07
N GLU A 77 -9.52 2.52 3.20
CA GLU A 77 -8.32 1.94 3.79
C GLU A 77 -8.59 0.49 4.21
N HIS A 78 -7.64 -0.39 3.89
CA HIS A 78 -7.53 -1.72 4.46
C HIS A 78 -6.21 -1.88 5.18
N LYS A 79 -6.27 -2.20 6.47
CA LYS A 79 -5.09 -2.37 7.32
C LYS A 79 -4.82 -3.84 7.57
N LEU A 80 -3.65 -4.30 7.16
CA LEU A 80 -3.17 -5.67 7.30
C LEU A 80 -2.14 -5.71 8.43
N ARG A 81 -2.39 -6.50 9.48
CA ARG A 81 -1.41 -6.72 10.56
C ARG A 81 -0.38 -7.76 10.11
N VAL A 82 0.89 -7.48 10.35
CA VAL A 82 1.96 -8.48 10.19
C VAL A 82 2.04 -9.31 11.46
N VAL A 83 2.05 -10.64 11.29
CA VAL A 83 2.26 -11.61 12.37
C VAL A 83 3.42 -12.49 11.93
N PHE A 84 4.45 -12.56 12.75
CA PHE A 84 5.54 -13.52 12.59
C PHE A 84 5.13 -14.80 13.31
N SER A 85 5.12 -15.92 12.59
CA SER A 85 4.95 -17.26 13.14
C SER A 85 6.28 -17.99 13.10
N ASP A 86 6.56 -18.75 14.15
CA ASP A 86 7.71 -19.66 14.23
C ASP A 86 7.58 -20.84 13.25
#